data_AF-A0A953Z339-F1
#
_entry.id   AF-A0A953Z339-F1
#
_cell.length_a   1.000
_cell.length_b   1.000
_cell.length_c   1.000
_cell.angle_alpha   90.00
_cell.angle_beta   90.00
_cell.angle_gamma   90.00
#
_symmetry.space_group_name_H-M   'P 1'
#
loop_
_entity.id
_entity.type
_entity.pdbx_description
1 polymer ?
#
loop_
_entity_poly.entity_id
_entity_poly.type
_entity_poly.pdbx_seq_one_letter_code
_entity_poly.pdbx_strand_id
1 'polypeptide(L)'
;YTRDGGTTWVEANVGLTRDANNPDATPEFPFYASDDGEYGFLYRLKGQTAPDIDTKPILSAWVDTTAPSVQVIAPVDGQYLKAGDPVVITYRVDDPNIDSDKGLTIKYSTDGGRNYTEVVTGAAVTGSYTWNHALKSETDLWLYVEVFDRVGNSMPIQRQRLKVGQAEAVRKADRPYITFSGPLYGKEKSDFGKIYFEETDFYFTVDNRTGSPTEMVMLWYTIDGKNWVTGGIDTSGEDSGKITVKFPDQMRRNQLYGNFQQIGFYYQVISKDGTANKPAPTPTSPKDATFMVDTDGPHLGLLAPLPGSKLYKRKIPNNEDSGKLTITWAGVDRNPVPFVTDSGHERGPVRIQWRVFGSAETKDWQTLAHSLPLKGSFVVENDLPAGKVEFMVTATDQMGNETMRLSRPVEIIDATGYSVPVKGLAHLDSDRIWGKGVSLYRAGKYEDAIAEFDKALKIVPADKKNALLHDRALAVYRTGKINDAVRQLTKIIGLEEDNLTYRFSLASIHYKSGQRDQARAHLLKIVPTDSEEPHVKARSMLASIENDRGNVADAKKQWEFVEKHASKSSDEYRDAQAQLKLLASKAAAKPEAAKKE
;
A
#
# COMPACT_ATOMS: atom_id res chain seq x y z
N TYR A 1 -29.34 -9.53 -9.79
CA TYR A 1 -28.26 -10.52 -9.78
C TYR A 1 -28.04 -10.99 -8.35
N THR A 2 -27.39 -12.14 -8.19
CA THR A 2 -27.03 -12.76 -6.92
C THR A 2 -25.56 -13.19 -7.00
N ARG A 3 -24.86 -13.26 -5.87
CA ARG A 3 -23.49 -13.80 -5.77
C ARG A 3 -23.42 -15.03 -4.85
N ASP A 4 -24.55 -15.45 -4.30
CA ASP A 4 -24.68 -16.52 -3.32
C ASP A 4 -25.66 -17.62 -3.79
N GLY A 5 -25.83 -17.75 -5.11
CA GLY A 5 -26.67 -18.79 -5.69
C GLY A 5 -28.19 -18.56 -5.53
N GLY A 6 -28.61 -17.36 -5.11
CA GLY A 6 -30.01 -16.97 -5.05
C GLY A 6 -30.56 -16.73 -3.64
N THR A 7 -29.71 -16.77 -2.62
CA THR A 7 -30.09 -16.46 -1.24
C THR A 7 -30.28 -14.95 -1.05
N THR A 8 -29.49 -14.12 -1.73
CA THR A 8 -29.66 -12.66 -1.77
C THR A 8 -29.69 -12.13 -3.20
N TRP A 9 -30.59 -11.17 -3.45
CA TRP A 9 -30.83 -10.60 -4.77
C TRP A 9 -30.63 -9.08 -4.77
N VAL A 10 -29.75 -8.60 -5.64
CA VAL A 10 -29.47 -7.18 -5.88
C VAL A 10 -30.08 -6.75 -7.22
N GLU A 11 -30.84 -5.66 -7.22
CA GLU A 11 -31.44 -5.10 -8.44
C GLU A 11 -30.40 -4.24 -9.18
N ALA A 12 -29.87 -4.73 -10.31
CA ALA A 12 -28.81 -4.04 -11.06
C ALA A 12 -29.30 -3.04 -12.11
N ASN A 13 -30.47 -3.24 -12.71
CA ASN A 13 -30.98 -2.39 -13.81
C ASN A 13 -32.51 -2.28 -13.76
N VAL A 14 -33.02 -1.06 -13.93
CA VAL A 14 -34.46 -0.79 -14.05
C VAL A 14 -34.71 0.02 -15.34
N GLY A 15 -35.09 -0.69 -16.42
CA GLY A 15 -35.87 -0.12 -17.52
C GLY A 15 -35.26 -0.19 -18.93
N LEU A 16 -36.01 -0.79 -19.85
CA LEU A 16 -36.46 -0.19 -21.11
C LEU A 16 -37.87 -0.73 -21.40
N THR A 17 -38.82 0.15 -21.71
CA THR A 17 -40.04 -0.21 -22.44
C THR A 17 -39.64 -0.52 -23.88
N ARG A 18 -40.17 -1.61 -24.45
CA ARG A 18 -40.07 -1.95 -25.89
C ARG A 18 -40.12 -0.67 -26.72
N ASP A 19 -39.10 -0.42 -27.55
CA ASP A 19 -39.10 0.73 -28.45
C ASP A 19 -40.35 0.64 -29.32
N ALA A 20 -41.27 1.60 -29.18
CA ALA A 20 -42.53 1.61 -29.92
C ALA A 20 -42.31 1.68 -31.44
N ASN A 21 -41.13 2.14 -31.88
CA ASN A 21 -40.77 2.31 -33.28
C ASN A 21 -39.89 1.17 -33.82
N ASN A 22 -39.41 0.26 -32.97
CA ASN A 22 -38.64 -0.92 -33.37
C ASN A 22 -39.00 -2.14 -32.48
N PRO A 23 -40.12 -2.82 -32.78
CA PRO A 23 -40.63 -3.91 -31.97
C PRO A 23 -39.76 -5.17 -31.95
N ASP A 24 -38.75 -5.24 -32.81
CA ASP A 24 -37.77 -6.33 -32.94
C ASP A 24 -36.41 -6.01 -32.30
N ALA A 25 -36.25 -4.83 -31.69
CA ALA A 25 -35.04 -4.49 -30.96
C ALA A 25 -34.89 -5.37 -29.71
N THR A 26 -33.79 -6.13 -29.63
CA THR A 26 -33.41 -6.89 -28.44
C THR A 26 -32.95 -5.93 -27.34
N PRO A 27 -33.61 -5.86 -26.17
CA PRO A 27 -33.17 -4.99 -25.08
C PRO A 27 -31.82 -5.48 -24.55
N GLU A 28 -30.83 -4.58 -24.49
CA GLU A 28 -29.55 -4.87 -23.86
C GLU A 28 -29.57 -4.45 -22.38
N PHE A 29 -29.05 -5.33 -21.51
CA PHE A 29 -28.89 -5.05 -20.08
C PHE A 29 -27.38 -4.98 -19.77
N PRO A 30 -26.75 -3.80 -19.85
CA PRO A 30 -25.34 -3.68 -19.52
C PRO A 30 -25.15 -3.97 -18.03
N PHE A 31 -24.34 -4.98 -17.73
CA PHE A 31 -23.99 -5.36 -16.36
C PHE A 31 -22.50 -5.11 -16.14
N TYR A 32 -22.20 -4.34 -15.10
CA TYR A 32 -20.83 -4.09 -14.66
C TYR A 32 -20.64 -4.86 -13.36
N ALA A 33 -19.82 -5.91 -13.40
CA ALA A 33 -19.42 -6.64 -12.21
C ALA A 33 -18.55 -5.75 -11.32
N SER A 34 -18.84 -5.77 -10.02
CA SER A 34 -18.07 -4.99 -9.04
C SER A 34 -16.74 -5.66 -8.69
N ASP A 35 -16.69 -6.99 -8.75
CA ASP A 35 -15.54 -7.81 -8.36
C ASP A 35 -15.54 -9.12 -9.17
N ASP A 36 -14.48 -9.91 -9.04
CA ASP A 36 -14.43 -11.26 -9.59
C ASP A 36 -15.36 -12.22 -8.81
N GLY A 37 -15.78 -13.30 -9.46
CA GLY A 37 -16.60 -14.37 -8.88
C GLY A 37 -17.82 -14.76 -9.72
N GLU A 38 -18.65 -15.63 -9.16
CA GLU A 38 -19.89 -16.08 -9.81
C GLU A 38 -21.02 -15.07 -9.62
N TYR A 39 -21.67 -14.73 -10.72
CA TYR A 39 -22.87 -13.89 -10.76
C TYR A 39 -24.03 -14.66 -11.34
N GLY A 40 -25.08 -14.84 -10.53
CA GLY A 40 -26.37 -15.35 -10.97
C GLY A 40 -27.31 -14.22 -11.39
N PHE A 41 -28.05 -14.40 -12.47
CA PHE A 41 -28.97 -13.42 -13.03
C PHE A 41 -30.39 -13.97 -13.09
N LEU A 42 -31.34 -13.06 -12.92
CA LEU A 42 -32.77 -13.25 -13.09
C LEU A 42 -33.34 -11.94 -13.61
N TYR A 43 -34.32 -12.03 -14.51
CA TYR A 43 -35.13 -10.89 -14.92
C TYR A 43 -36.56 -11.05 -14.37
N ARG A 44 -37.24 -9.92 -14.15
CA ARG A 44 -38.66 -9.87 -13.82
C ARG A 44 -39.33 -8.77 -14.63
N LEU A 45 -40.63 -8.93 -14.89
CA LEU A 45 -41.44 -7.88 -15.49
C LEU A 45 -41.86 -6.85 -14.42
N LYS A 46 -42.01 -5.59 -14.83
CA LYS A 46 -42.47 -4.51 -13.96
C LYS A 46 -43.85 -4.84 -13.39
N GLY A 47 -43.96 -4.93 -12.06
CA GLY A 47 -45.18 -5.31 -11.34
C GLY A 47 -45.17 -6.74 -10.79
N GLN A 48 -44.20 -7.58 -11.17
CA GLN A 48 -43.98 -8.88 -10.52
C GLN A 48 -43.25 -8.70 -9.19
N THR A 49 -43.53 -9.60 -8.25
CA THR A 49 -42.87 -9.65 -6.94
C THR A 49 -41.36 -9.89 -7.09
N ALA A 50 -40.58 -9.48 -6.10
CA ALA A 50 -39.16 -9.83 -6.05
C ALA A 50 -39.00 -11.36 -5.94
N PRO A 51 -37.87 -11.93 -6.41
CA PRO A 51 -37.59 -13.34 -6.17
C PRO A 51 -37.54 -13.65 -4.68
N ASP A 52 -38.09 -14.80 -4.30
CA ASP A 52 -38.00 -15.31 -2.93
C ASP A 52 -36.56 -15.78 -2.62
N ILE A 53 -36.25 -15.90 -1.33
CA ILE A 53 -35.01 -16.55 -0.87
C ILE A 53 -34.89 -17.95 -1.50
N ASP A 54 -33.69 -18.29 -1.97
CA ASP A 54 -33.35 -19.54 -2.66
C ASP A 54 -33.94 -19.70 -4.07
N THR A 55 -34.56 -18.66 -4.63
CA THR A 55 -34.85 -18.64 -6.07
C THR A 55 -33.53 -18.80 -6.82
N LYS A 56 -33.39 -19.84 -7.64
CA LYS A 56 -32.16 -20.08 -8.39
C LYS A 56 -32.01 -19.10 -9.56
N PRO A 57 -30.78 -18.66 -9.88
CA PRO A 57 -30.54 -17.88 -11.09
C PRO A 57 -30.88 -18.66 -12.35
N ILE A 58 -31.40 -17.96 -13.36
CA ILE A 58 -31.72 -18.51 -14.69
C ILE A 58 -30.52 -18.48 -15.64
N LEU A 59 -29.54 -17.65 -15.33
CA LEU A 59 -28.28 -17.52 -16.04
C LEU A 59 -27.19 -17.28 -14.98
N SER A 60 -26.06 -17.96 -15.09
CA SER A 60 -24.87 -17.66 -14.29
C SER A 60 -23.73 -17.28 -15.21
N ALA A 61 -22.89 -16.35 -14.78
CA ALA A 61 -21.64 -16.00 -15.44
C ALA A 61 -20.53 -15.87 -14.40
N TRP A 62 -19.34 -16.36 -14.74
CA TRP A 62 -18.13 -16.11 -13.97
C TRP A 62 -17.43 -14.88 -14.53
N VAL A 63 -17.06 -13.97 -13.63
CA VAL A 63 -16.24 -12.81 -13.95
C VAL A 63 -14.89 -13.04 -13.29
N ASP A 64 -13.83 -13.09 -14.10
CA ASP A 64 -12.46 -13.13 -13.64
C ASP A 64 -11.63 -12.21 -14.51
N THR A 65 -11.02 -11.21 -13.89
CA THR A 65 -10.17 -10.24 -14.55
C THR A 65 -8.68 -10.53 -14.37
N THR A 66 -8.34 -11.58 -13.62
CA THR A 66 -6.97 -11.93 -13.28
C THR A 66 -6.48 -13.14 -14.06
N ALA A 67 -5.28 -13.04 -14.62
CA ALA A 67 -4.62 -14.20 -15.21
C ALA A 67 -4.00 -15.09 -14.11
N PRO A 68 -3.97 -16.41 -14.32
CA PRO A 68 -3.27 -17.33 -13.43
C PRO A 68 -1.78 -17.02 -13.37
N SER A 69 -1.13 -17.32 -12.25
CA SER A 69 0.32 -17.21 -12.12
C SER A 69 0.96 -18.59 -12.05
N VAL A 70 2.06 -18.79 -12.77
CA VAL A 70 2.81 -20.05 -12.74
C VAL A 70 4.26 -19.78 -12.41
N GLN A 71 4.82 -20.64 -11.58
CA GLN A 71 6.24 -20.69 -11.28
C GLN A 71 6.79 -22.07 -11.62
N VAL A 72 7.71 -22.13 -12.57
CA VAL A 72 8.55 -23.33 -12.78
C VAL A 72 9.69 -23.31 -11.76
N ILE A 73 9.65 -24.27 -10.85
CA ILE A 73 10.60 -24.43 -9.72
C ILE A 73 11.85 -25.17 -10.19
N ALA A 74 11.67 -26.20 -11.01
CA ALA A 74 12.75 -26.96 -11.65
C ALA A 74 12.29 -27.41 -13.04
N PRO A 75 13.17 -27.51 -14.05
CA PRO A 75 14.57 -27.06 -14.04
C PRO A 75 14.67 -25.53 -13.85
N VAL A 76 15.87 -24.98 -13.58
CA VAL A 76 16.08 -23.52 -13.48
C VAL A 76 16.54 -22.92 -14.81
N ASP A 77 16.38 -21.61 -14.99
CA ASP A 77 16.83 -20.95 -16.21
C ASP A 77 18.35 -21.06 -16.38
N GLY A 78 18.79 -21.41 -17.58
CA GLY A 78 20.18 -21.70 -17.93
C GLY A 78 20.69 -23.07 -17.51
N GLN A 79 19.86 -23.94 -16.91
CA GLN A 79 20.31 -25.25 -16.43
C GLN A 79 20.78 -26.16 -17.58
N TYR A 80 21.87 -26.88 -17.33
CA TYR A 80 22.37 -27.93 -18.22
C TYR A 80 21.69 -29.27 -17.88
N LEU A 81 21.21 -29.95 -18.91
CA LEU A 81 20.58 -31.26 -18.87
C LEU A 81 21.44 -32.27 -19.62
N LYS A 82 21.58 -33.47 -19.07
CA LYS A 82 22.27 -34.57 -19.73
C LYS A 82 21.42 -35.08 -20.88
N ALA A 83 22.06 -35.35 -22.01
CA ALA A 83 21.39 -35.91 -23.19
C ALA A 83 20.80 -37.30 -22.86
N GLY A 84 19.52 -37.48 -23.15
CA GLY A 84 18.77 -38.72 -22.88
C GLY A 84 18.23 -38.93 -21.47
N ASP A 85 18.60 -38.10 -20.49
CA ASP A 85 18.07 -38.22 -19.12
C ASP A 85 16.65 -37.64 -19.00
N PRO A 86 15.78 -38.22 -18.17
CA PRO A 86 14.48 -37.63 -17.85
C PRO A 86 14.63 -36.26 -17.18
N VAL A 87 13.75 -35.32 -17.52
CA VAL A 87 13.69 -34.00 -16.90
C VAL A 87 12.50 -33.95 -15.96
N VAL A 88 12.75 -33.72 -14.68
CA VAL A 88 11.71 -33.50 -13.69
C VAL A 88 11.33 -32.01 -13.71
N ILE A 89 10.12 -31.72 -14.17
CA ILE A 89 9.58 -30.36 -14.25
C ILE A 89 8.64 -30.15 -13.07
N THR A 90 9.09 -29.37 -12.10
CA THR A 90 8.31 -29.07 -10.90
C THR A 90 7.78 -27.65 -11.00
N TYR A 91 6.50 -27.47 -10.70
CA TYR A 91 5.82 -26.19 -10.91
C TYR A 91 4.67 -25.98 -9.94
N ARG A 92 4.31 -24.72 -9.75
CA ARG A 92 3.18 -24.29 -8.92
C ARG A 92 2.36 -23.26 -9.69
N VAL A 93 1.05 -23.49 -9.76
CA VAL A 93 0.07 -22.50 -10.23
C VAL A 93 -0.57 -21.88 -8.99
N ASP A 94 -0.65 -20.55 -8.96
CA ASP A 94 -1.40 -19.81 -7.95
C ASP A 94 -2.48 -18.96 -8.62
N ASP A 95 -3.71 -19.43 -8.50
CA ASP A 95 -4.92 -18.79 -8.99
C ASP A 95 -6.18 -19.36 -8.27
N PRO A 96 -7.05 -18.52 -7.70
CA PRO A 96 -8.23 -18.96 -6.95
C PRO A 96 -9.36 -19.51 -7.84
N ASN A 97 -9.34 -19.23 -9.14
CA ASN A 97 -10.39 -19.56 -10.12
C ASN A 97 -9.86 -20.46 -11.25
N ILE A 98 -8.80 -21.22 -10.98
CA ILE A 98 -8.18 -22.08 -11.97
C ILE A 98 -9.17 -23.11 -12.53
N ASP A 99 -9.08 -23.36 -13.83
CA ASP A 99 -9.81 -24.45 -14.47
C ASP A 99 -9.07 -25.76 -14.22
N SER A 100 -9.32 -26.36 -13.05
CA SER A 100 -8.71 -27.62 -12.65
C SER A 100 -9.00 -28.77 -13.61
N ASP A 101 -10.08 -28.68 -14.39
CA ASP A 101 -10.52 -29.72 -15.31
C ASP A 101 -9.74 -29.66 -16.64
N LYS A 102 -9.31 -28.47 -17.07
CA LYS A 102 -8.39 -28.31 -18.22
C LYS A 102 -6.94 -28.61 -17.86
N GLY A 103 -6.55 -28.39 -16.61
CA GLY A 103 -5.20 -28.64 -16.12
C GLY A 103 -4.14 -27.76 -16.80
N LEU A 104 -2.87 -28.13 -16.59
CA LEU A 104 -1.70 -27.41 -17.07
C LEU A 104 -1.12 -28.08 -18.31
N THR A 105 -0.63 -27.27 -19.25
CA THR A 105 0.05 -27.72 -20.46
C THR A 105 1.52 -27.34 -20.42
N ILE A 106 2.40 -28.31 -20.62
CA ILE A 106 3.84 -28.09 -20.75
C ILE A 106 4.21 -28.27 -22.22
N LYS A 107 4.99 -27.34 -22.76
CA LYS A 107 5.51 -27.40 -24.13
C LYS A 107 7.01 -27.12 -24.11
N TYR A 108 7.69 -27.51 -25.17
CA TYR A 108 9.10 -27.19 -25.38
C TYR A 108 9.37 -26.72 -26.80
N SER A 109 10.45 -25.97 -26.99
CA SER A 109 10.92 -25.52 -28.30
C SER A 109 12.43 -25.70 -28.40
N THR A 110 12.92 -26.08 -29.58
CA THR A 110 14.36 -26.20 -29.88
C THR A 110 14.82 -25.20 -30.94
N ASP A 111 13.94 -24.30 -31.38
CA ASP A 111 14.18 -23.33 -32.47
C ASP A 111 14.15 -21.88 -31.99
N GLY A 112 14.48 -21.66 -30.72
CA GLY A 112 14.51 -20.33 -30.11
C GLY A 112 13.14 -19.83 -29.65
N GLY A 113 12.18 -20.72 -29.41
CA GLY A 113 10.81 -20.36 -29.01
C GLY A 113 9.94 -19.91 -30.18
N ARG A 114 10.27 -20.31 -31.42
CA ARG A 114 9.47 -19.97 -32.62
C ARG A 114 8.31 -20.96 -32.80
N ASN A 115 8.58 -22.25 -32.58
CA ASN A 115 7.57 -23.31 -32.58
C ASN A 115 7.66 -24.12 -31.29
N TYR A 116 6.51 -24.41 -30.69
CA TYR A 116 6.41 -25.19 -29.46
C TYR A 116 5.72 -26.53 -29.71
N THR A 117 6.30 -27.59 -29.17
CA THR A 117 5.77 -28.96 -29.18
C THR A 117 5.27 -29.32 -27.79
N GLU A 118 4.08 -29.92 -27.70
CA GLU A 118 3.49 -30.34 -26.43
C GLU A 118 4.27 -31.49 -25.79
N VAL A 119 4.55 -31.34 -24.49
CA VAL A 119 5.12 -32.37 -23.61
C VAL A 119 3.98 -33.11 -22.92
N VAL A 120 3.05 -32.37 -22.33
CA VAL A 120 1.85 -32.89 -21.66
C VAL A 120 0.76 -31.83 -21.68
N THR A 121 -0.49 -32.28 -21.75
CA THR A 121 -1.69 -31.46 -21.65
C THR A 121 -2.57 -32.06 -20.55
N GLY A 122 -3.17 -31.22 -19.69
CA GLY A 122 -4.01 -31.67 -18.59
C GLY A 122 -3.24 -32.18 -17.36
N ALA A 123 -1.99 -31.74 -17.17
CA ALA A 123 -1.24 -32.05 -15.96
C ALA A 123 -1.89 -31.39 -14.73
N ALA A 124 -1.67 -31.94 -13.53
CA ALA A 124 -2.13 -31.33 -12.30
C ALA A 124 -1.59 -29.90 -12.19
N VAL A 125 -2.41 -28.93 -11.75
CA VAL A 125 -2.07 -27.50 -11.71
C VAL A 125 -0.96 -27.15 -10.69
N THR A 126 -0.68 -28.01 -9.72
CA THR A 126 0.53 -27.89 -8.89
C THR A 126 1.11 -29.28 -8.69
N GLY A 127 2.43 -29.42 -8.87
CA GLY A 127 3.08 -30.70 -8.74
C GLY A 127 4.37 -30.81 -9.55
N SER A 128 4.67 -32.04 -9.97
CA SER A 128 5.84 -32.33 -10.79
C SER A 128 5.47 -33.27 -11.91
N TYR A 129 6.06 -33.06 -13.09
CA TYR A 129 5.90 -33.89 -14.27
C TYR A 129 7.28 -34.35 -14.75
N THR A 130 7.47 -35.67 -14.87
CA THR A 130 8.72 -36.23 -15.40
C THR A 130 8.61 -36.40 -16.91
N TRP A 131 9.41 -35.64 -17.64
CA TRP A 131 9.47 -35.68 -19.10
C TRP A 131 10.65 -36.52 -19.60
N ASN A 132 10.35 -37.62 -20.28
CA ASN A 132 11.36 -38.43 -20.97
C ASN A 132 11.61 -37.87 -22.37
N HIS A 133 12.59 -36.98 -22.52
CA HIS A 133 12.88 -36.35 -23.81
C HIS A 133 13.76 -37.23 -24.73
N ALA A 134 13.52 -37.15 -26.05
CA ALA A 134 14.33 -37.89 -27.04
C ALA A 134 15.59 -37.14 -27.51
N LEU A 135 15.94 -35.99 -26.91
CA LEU A 135 17.07 -35.16 -27.31
C LEU A 135 18.41 -35.84 -26.95
N LYS A 136 19.25 -36.08 -27.96
CA LYS A 136 20.51 -36.84 -27.85
C LYS A 136 21.78 -36.04 -28.17
N SER A 137 21.63 -34.76 -28.53
CA SER A 137 22.73 -33.89 -28.98
C SER A 137 22.60 -32.49 -28.39
N GLU A 138 23.68 -31.70 -28.48
CA GLU A 138 23.69 -30.30 -28.03
C GLU A 138 22.53 -29.49 -28.61
N THR A 139 21.62 -29.05 -27.74
CA THR A 139 20.39 -28.37 -28.12
C THR A 139 20.01 -27.32 -27.07
N ASP A 140 19.82 -26.07 -27.50
CA ASP A 140 19.14 -25.06 -26.70
C ASP A 140 17.64 -25.40 -26.65
N LEU A 141 17.11 -25.59 -25.46
CA LEU A 141 15.71 -25.94 -25.23
C LEU A 141 14.99 -24.81 -24.51
N TRP A 142 13.80 -24.47 -24.95
CA TRP A 142 12.93 -23.49 -24.32
C TRP A 142 11.72 -24.19 -23.76
N LEU A 143 11.63 -24.28 -22.43
CA LEU A 143 10.45 -24.80 -21.75
C LEU A 143 9.39 -23.71 -21.65
N TYR A 144 8.14 -24.10 -21.86
CA TYR A 144 6.96 -23.25 -21.81
C TYR A 144 5.87 -23.96 -21.01
N VAL A 145 5.25 -23.21 -20.11
CA VAL A 145 4.13 -23.71 -19.31
C VAL A 145 2.94 -22.79 -19.50
N GLU A 146 1.79 -23.39 -19.76
CA GLU A 146 0.56 -22.71 -20.09
C GLU A 146 -0.58 -23.25 -19.23
N VAL A 147 -1.34 -22.33 -18.67
CA VAL A 147 -2.54 -22.65 -17.90
C VAL A 147 -3.58 -21.57 -18.16
N PHE A 148 -4.84 -21.98 -18.17
CA PHE A 148 -5.98 -21.09 -18.32
C PHE A 148 -6.84 -21.14 -17.08
N ASP A 149 -7.40 -20.00 -16.69
CA ASP A 149 -8.48 -19.99 -15.72
C ASP A 149 -9.81 -20.44 -16.36
N ARG A 150 -10.88 -20.43 -15.57
CA ARG A 150 -12.23 -20.84 -16.01
C ARG A 150 -12.86 -19.91 -17.05
N VAL A 151 -12.40 -18.68 -17.15
CA VAL A 151 -12.94 -17.64 -18.07
C VAL A 151 -12.06 -17.48 -19.32
N GLY A 152 -10.92 -18.16 -19.36
CA GLY A 152 -9.99 -18.20 -20.48
C GLY A 152 -8.83 -17.21 -20.38
N ASN A 153 -8.61 -16.54 -19.24
CA ASN A 153 -7.41 -15.75 -19.05
C ASN A 153 -6.19 -16.67 -19.02
N SER A 154 -5.08 -16.18 -19.57
CA SER A 154 -3.79 -16.88 -19.58
C SER A 154 -2.69 -15.96 -19.07
N MET A 155 -1.69 -16.56 -18.46
CA MET A 155 -0.53 -15.85 -17.91
C MET A 155 0.35 -15.23 -19.01
N PRO A 156 1.17 -14.21 -18.69
CA PRO A 156 2.31 -13.82 -19.52
C PRO A 156 3.27 -15.00 -19.69
N ILE A 157 3.76 -15.19 -20.91
CA ILE A 157 4.60 -16.34 -21.29
C ILE A 157 5.87 -16.42 -20.41
N GLN A 158 5.93 -17.40 -19.49
CA GLN A 158 7.14 -17.74 -18.76
C GLN A 158 7.96 -18.76 -19.56
N ARG A 159 9.20 -18.40 -19.90
CA ARG A 159 10.10 -19.25 -20.68
C ARG A 159 11.34 -19.57 -19.87
N GLN A 160 11.76 -20.82 -19.95
CA GLN A 160 13.01 -21.25 -19.35
C GLN A 160 13.93 -21.82 -20.41
N ARG A 161 15.09 -21.20 -20.57
CA ARG A 161 16.12 -21.66 -21.49
C ARG A 161 16.99 -22.69 -20.79
N LEU A 162 17.06 -23.88 -21.34
CA LEU A 162 17.86 -25.01 -20.89
C LEU A 162 18.86 -25.39 -21.97
N LYS A 163 19.92 -26.08 -21.58
CA LYS A 163 20.93 -26.61 -22.50
C LYS A 163 21.04 -28.12 -22.36
N VAL A 164 20.68 -28.87 -23.39
CA VAL A 164 20.81 -30.34 -23.44
C VAL A 164 22.11 -30.67 -24.15
N GLY A 165 23.01 -31.52 -23.61
CA GLY A 165 24.24 -31.93 -24.32
C GLY A 165 25.43 -32.36 -23.45
N GLN A 166 26.59 -32.60 -24.07
CA GLN A 166 27.84 -32.85 -23.33
C GLN A 166 28.41 -31.51 -22.82
N ALA A 167 28.73 -31.44 -21.53
CA ALA A 167 29.26 -30.23 -20.93
C ALA A 167 30.68 -29.92 -21.45
N GLU A 168 30.85 -28.96 -22.36
CA GLU A 168 32.18 -28.41 -22.62
C GLU A 168 32.65 -27.53 -21.45
N ALA A 169 33.64 -28.06 -20.74
CA ALA A 169 34.66 -27.38 -19.93
C ALA A 169 34.19 -26.42 -18.82
N VAL A 170 33.59 -26.95 -17.74
CA VAL A 170 33.77 -26.34 -16.41
C VAL A 170 35.06 -26.90 -15.79
N ARG A 171 36.19 -26.25 -16.10
CA ARG A 171 37.39 -26.32 -15.26
C ARG A 171 37.08 -25.65 -13.92
N LYS A 172 36.50 -26.42 -13.00
CA LYS A 172 36.66 -26.31 -11.54
C LYS A 172 36.15 -27.61 -10.89
N ALA A 173 36.98 -28.64 -11.07
CA ALA A 173 37.16 -29.86 -10.26
C ALA A 173 35.91 -30.63 -9.78
N ASP A 174 35.66 -31.80 -10.39
CA ASP A 174 35.35 -33.11 -9.79
C ASP A 174 34.65 -33.15 -8.42
N ARG A 175 33.64 -32.30 -8.21
CA ARG A 175 32.93 -32.23 -6.94
C ARG A 175 31.43 -32.07 -7.17
N PRO A 176 30.59 -32.81 -6.42
CA PRO A 176 29.15 -32.63 -6.50
C PRO A 176 28.78 -31.20 -6.09
N TYR A 177 27.84 -30.56 -6.76
CA TYR A 177 27.30 -29.28 -6.29
C TYR A 177 25.80 -29.38 -6.11
N ILE A 178 25.27 -28.59 -5.17
CA ILE A 178 23.86 -28.60 -4.81
C ILE A 178 23.20 -27.38 -5.40
N THR A 179 22.02 -27.57 -5.97
CA THR A 179 21.06 -26.49 -6.14
C THR A 179 20.08 -26.57 -4.98
N PHE A 180 20.04 -25.52 -4.15
CA PHE A 180 18.97 -25.37 -3.16
C PHE A 180 17.83 -24.58 -3.78
N SER A 181 16.62 -25.10 -3.64
CA SER A 181 15.39 -24.31 -3.72
C SER A 181 14.88 -24.15 -2.30
N GLY A 182 15.09 -22.95 -1.73
CA GLY A 182 14.66 -22.59 -0.39
C GLY A 182 13.27 -21.95 -0.36
N PRO A 183 12.58 -21.98 0.80
CA PRO A 183 11.13 -21.86 0.91
C PRO A 183 10.60 -20.43 0.72
N LEU A 184 9.38 -20.35 0.18
CA LEU A 184 8.55 -19.12 0.22
C LEU A 184 7.86 -18.92 1.58
N TYR A 185 7.70 -19.97 2.40
CA TYR A 185 6.98 -19.92 3.70
C TYR A 185 7.50 -20.99 4.69
N GLY A 186 7.58 -20.66 5.98
CA GLY A 186 7.82 -21.61 7.07
C GLY A 186 6.55 -21.86 7.90
N LYS A 187 6.59 -22.76 8.90
CA LYS A 187 5.45 -22.90 9.82
C LYS A 187 5.33 -21.64 10.67
N GLU A 188 4.24 -20.93 10.45
CA GLU A 188 3.88 -19.72 11.17
C GLU A 188 3.32 -20.08 12.54
N LYS A 189 3.78 -19.37 13.57
CA LYS A 189 3.11 -19.34 14.86
C LYS A 189 2.72 -17.92 15.18
N SER A 190 1.42 -17.72 15.40
CA SER A 190 0.86 -16.46 15.87
C SER A 190 0.93 -16.43 17.39
N ASP A 191 1.77 -15.56 17.94
CA ASP A 191 1.66 -15.08 19.32
C ASP A 191 1.43 -13.56 19.28
N PHE A 192 0.30 -13.10 19.82
CA PHE A 192 -0.06 -11.67 19.90
C PHE A 192 0.00 -10.90 18.57
N GLY A 193 -0.38 -11.56 17.45
CA GLY A 193 -0.49 -10.90 16.14
C GLY A 193 0.84 -10.64 15.43
N LYS A 194 1.90 -11.39 15.77
CA LYS A 194 3.19 -11.35 15.07
C LYS A 194 3.55 -12.73 14.54
N ILE A 195 3.96 -12.77 13.28
CA ILE A 195 4.39 -14.00 12.58
C ILE A 195 5.90 -14.11 12.72
N TYR A 196 6.39 -15.32 13.04
CA TYR A 196 7.81 -15.64 13.03
C TYR A 196 8.01 -17.04 12.46
N PHE A 197 9.17 -17.28 11.84
CA PHE A 197 9.55 -18.58 11.32
C PHE A 197 10.10 -19.46 12.45
N GLU A 198 9.35 -20.49 12.86
CA GLU A 198 9.87 -21.51 13.79
C GLU A 198 10.75 -22.53 13.05
N GLU A 199 10.28 -22.97 11.89
CA GLU A 199 11.00 -23.89 11.01
C GLU A 199 10.66 -23.62 9.54
N THR A 200 11.59 -23.95 8.66
CA THR A 200 11.41 -23.76 7.22
C THR A 200 12.07 -24.89 6.42
N ASP A 201 11.45 -25.30 5.33
CA ASP A 201 11.87 -26.46 4.54
C ASP A 201 12.72 -26.04 3.34
N PHE A 202 13.95 -26.54 3.27
CA PHE A 202 14.84 -26.37 2.12
C PHE A 202 14.85 -27.64 1.29
N TYR A 203 14.48 -27.51 0.02
CA TYR A 203 14.59 -28.60 -0.94
C TYR A 203 15.93 -28.50 -1.66
N PHE A 204 16.53 -29.65 -1.92
CA PHE A 204 17.82 -29.70 -2.60
C PHE A 204 17.82 -30.72 -3.72
N THR A 205 18.67 -30.46 -4.72
CA THR A 205 19.05 -31.42 -5.75
C THR A 205 20.56 -31.38 -5.91
N VAL A 206 21.20 -32.54 -5.82
CA VAL A 206 22.63 -32.74 -5.96
C VAL A 206 22.92 -33.13 -7.40
N ASP A 207 23.71 -32.31 -8.11
CA ASP A 207 24.31 -32.74 -9.38
C ASP A 207 25.57 -33.54 -9.06
N ASN A 208 25.39 -34.86 -9.03
CA ASN A 208 26.44 -35.81 -8.74
C ASN A 208 27.29 -36.09 -9.99
N ARG A 209 28.35 -35.30 -10.15
CA ARG A 209 29.29 -35.40 -11.28
C ARG A 209 30.43 -36.39 -11.05
N THR A 210 30.59 -36.91 -9.84
CA THR A 210 31.68 -37.85 -9.48
C THR A 210 31.30 -39.32 -9.68
N GLY A 211 30.00 -39.63 -9.76
CA GLY A 211 29.48 -40.99 -9.95
C GLY A 211 29.40 -41.81 -8.65
N SER A 212 29.96 -41.31 -7.55
CA SER A 212 29.82 -41.90 -6.20
C SER A 212 28.52 -41.41 -5.56
N PRO A 213 27.58 -42.29 -5.13
CA PRO A 213 26.30 -41.86 -4.58
C PRO A 213 26.43 -40.88 -3.43
N THR A 214 25.47 -39.97 -3.31
CA THR A 214 25.39 -39.05 -2.16
C THR A 214 25.29 -39.86 -0.87
N GLU A 215 26.02 -39.43 0.16
CA GLU A 215 25.92 -39.98 1.51
C GLU A 215 25.17 -39.00 2.42
N MET A 216 25.53 -37.72 2.32
CA MET A 216 25.02 -36.71 3.22
C MET A 216 24.98 -35.33 2.58
N VAL A 217 23.95 -34.57 2.92
CA VAL A 217 23.87 -33.13 2.66
C VAL A 217 23.73 -32.39 3.99
N MET A 218 24.58 -31.39 4.21
CA MET A 218 24.53 -30.51 5.37
C MET A 218 24.23 -29.07 4.97
N LEU A 219 23.41 -28.39 5.77
CA LEU A 219 23.07 -26.99 5.61
C LEU A 219 23.40 -26.23 6.90
N TRP A 220 24.03 -25.06 6.76
CA TRP A 220 24.26 -24.08 7.81
C TRP A 220 23.61 -22.75 7.45
N TYR A 221 23.30 -21.96 8.48
CA TYR A 221 22.86 -20.58 8.32
C TYR A 221 23.64 -19.63 9.22
N THR A 222 23.66 -18.36 8.86
CA THR A 222 24.26 -17.26 9.63
C THR A 222 23.39 -16.01 9.51
N ILE A 223 23.25 -15.29 10.61
CA ILE A 223 22.49 -14.02 10.67
C ILE A 223 23.38 -12.78 10.70
N ASP A 224 24.62 -12.94 11.16
CA ASP A 224 25.62 -11.86 11.27
C ASP A 224 26.75 -12.00 10.22
N GLY A 225 26.70 -13.06 9.41
CA GLY A 225 27.70 -13.38 8.40
C GLY A 225 29.00 -13.98 8.96
N LYS A 226 29.09 -14.23 10.26
CA LYS A 226 30.31 -14.68 10.95
C LYS A 226 30.10 -15.94 11.77
N ASN A 227 28.97 -16.05 12.45
CA ASN A 227 28.64 -17.19 13.28
C ASN A 227 27.71 -18.12 12.48
N TRP A 228 28.24 -19.28 12.12
CA TRP A 228 27.51 -20.32 11.39
C TRP A 228 26.88 -21.31 12.36
N VAL A 229 25.60 -21.57 12.18
CA VAL A 229 24.81 -22.53 12.96
C VAL A 229 24.35 -23.65 12.04
N THR A 230 24.39 -24.89 12.50
CA THR A 230 23.88 -26.04 11.74
C THR A 230 22.36 -25.89 11.56
N GLY A 231 21.92 -25.77 10.31
CA GLY A 231 20.51 -25.67 9.93
C GLY A 231 19.85 -27.04 9.83
N GLY A 232 20.57 -28.05 9.37
CA GLY A 232 20.08 -29.43 9.33
C GLY A 232 20.95 -30.34 8.46
N ILE A 233 20.64 -31.63 8.50
CA ILE A 233 21.39 -32.68 7.82
C ILE A 233 20.39 -33.64 7.18
N ASP A 234 20.62 -34.00 5.92
CA ASP A 234 19.99 -35.14 5.26
C ASP A 234 21.02 -36.25 5.10
N THR A 235 20.69 -37.46 5.55
CA THR A 235 21.53 -38.66 5.45
C THR A 235 20.83 -39.78 4.69
N SER A 236 19.83 -39.45 3.87
CA SER A 236 19.07 -40.44 3.09
C SER A 236 19.94 -41.10 2.02
N GLY A 237 20.95 -40.36 1.54
CA GLY A 237 21.78 -40.75 0.41
C GLY A 237 21.12 -40.53 -0.95
N GLU A 238 19.94 -39.90 -0.97
CA GLU A 238 19.24 -39.51 -2.19
C GLU A 238 19.87 -38.24 -2.79
N ASP A 239 19.88 -38.15 -4.11
CA ASP A 239 20.36 -36.96 -4.83
C ASP A 239 19.34 -35.81 -4.81
N SER A 240 18.17 -36.01 -4.21
CA SER A 240 17.21 -34.95 -3.94
C SER A 240 16.50 -35.20 -2.61
N GLY A 241 16.18 -34.13 -1.89
CA GLY A 241 15.58 -34.28 -0.57
C GLY A 241 15.15 -32.95 0.04
N LYS A 242 14.89 -33.01 1.36
CA LYS A 242 14.37 -31.89 2.13
C LYS A 242 15.07 -31.77 3.48
N ILE A 243 15.59 -30.59 3.79
CA ILE A 243 16.16 -30.25 5.10
C ILE A 243 15.24 -29.24 5.77
N THR A 244 14.66 -29.61 6.91
CA THR A 244 13.90 -28.68 7.76
C THR A 244 14.85 -27.94 8.70
N VAL A 245 14.99 -26.62 8.50
CA VAL A 245 15.80 -25.75 9.36
C VAL A 245 14.94 -25.21 10.49
N LYS A 246 15.38 -25.43 11.74
CA LYS A 246 14.73 -24.89 12.94
C LYS A 246 15.48 -23.67 13.46
N PHE A 247 14.79 -22.56 13.62
CA PHE A 247 15.38 -21.34 14.16
C PHE A 247 15.19 -21.28 15.69
N PRO A 248 16.20 -20.87 16.47
CA PRO A 248 16.12 -20.83 17.93
C PRO A 248 15.11 -19.80 18.43
N ASP A 249 14.39 -20.13 19.51
CA ASP A 249 13.36 -19.28 20.14
C ASP A 249 13.80 -17.85 20.49
N GLN A 250 15.10 -17.58 20.64
CA GLN A 250 15.63 -16.23 20.90
C GLN A 250 15.54 -15.31 19.67
N MET A 251 15.29 -15.86 18.48
CA MET A 251 14.82 -15.15 17.29
C MET A 251 13.38 -14.59 17.45
N ARG A 252 12.70 -14.81 18.59
CA ARG A 252 11.33 -14.29 18.83
C ARG A 252 11.24 -12.87 19.41
N ARG A 253 12.35 -12.15 19.68
CA ARG A 253 12.28 -10.88 20.44
C ARG A 253 12.86 -9.64 19.75
N ASN A 254 11.96 -8.67 19.63
CA ASN A 254 12.07 -7.27 19.22
C ASN A 254 13.09 -6.39 20.00
N GLN A 255 14.25 -6.91 20.37
CA GLN A 255 15.36 -6.11 20.93
C GLN A 255 16.75 -6.51 20.43
N LEU A 256 16.89 -7.62 19.69
CA LEU A 256 18.16 -8.06 19.07
C LEU A 256 18.15 -8.03 17.54
N TYR A 257 17.00 -7.75 16.91
CA TYR A 257 16.93 -7.46 15.48
C TYR A 257 17.30 -6.00 15.21
N GLY A 258 18.58 -5.66 15.38
CA GLY A 258 19.11 -4.45 14.76
C GLY A 258 19.24 -4.70 13.26
N ASN A 259 18.36 -4.13 12.42
CA ASN A 259 18.52 -4.10 10.95
C ASN A 259 18.97 -5.41 10.26
N PHE A 260 18.62 -6.60 10.76
CA PHE A 260 19.06 -7.85 10.13
C PHE A 260 18.06 -8.27 9.06
N GLN A 261 18.22 -7.67 7.88
CA GLN A 261 17.39 -7.91 6.69
C GLN A 261 17.73 -9.23 5.96
N GLN A 262 18.76 -9.99 6.36
CA GLN A 262 19.33 -11.08 5.56
C GLN A 262 19.84 -12.29 6.38
N ILE A 263 19.35 -13.49 6.07
CA ILE A 263 19.91 -14.78 6.54
C ILE A 263 20.80 -15.36 5.43
N GLY A 264 22.08 -15.60 5.73
CA GLY A 264 23.01 -16.28 4.83
C GLY A 264 23.00 -17.79 5.03
N PHE A 265 23.13 -18.56 3.95
CA PHE A 265 23.19 -20.03 3.99
C PHE A 265 24.49 -20.54 3.38
N TYR A 266 24.94 -21.68 3.88
CA TYR A 266 26.10 -22.41 3.39
C TYR A 266 25.78 -23.90 3.37
N TYR A 267 26.19 -24.64 2.33
CA TYR A 267 25.91 -26.07 2.23
C TYR A 267 27.15 -26.94 2.07
N GLN A 268 27.04 -28.23 2.30
CA GLN A 268 28.09 -29.22 2.02
C GLN A 268 27.45 -30.53 1.57
N VAL A 269 27.99 -31.14 0.51
CA VAL A 269 27.69 -32.53 0.10
C VAL A 269 28.86 -33.40 0.50
N ILE A 270 28.57 -34.59 0.98
CA ILE A 270 29.52 -35.69 1.17
C ILE A 270 29.02 -36.89 0.37
N SER A 271 29.90 -37.47 -0.44
CA SER A 271 29.64 -38.70 -1.21
C SER A 271 30.08 -39.92 -0.39
N LYS A 272 29.56 -41.12 -0.69
CA LYS A 272 29.87 -42.37 0.06
C LYS A 272 31.36 -42.77 0.08
N ASP A 273 32.17 -42.20 -0.81
CA ASP A 273 33.62 -42.37 -0.80
C ASP A 273 34.35 -41.40 0.15
N GLY A 274 33.60 -40.59 0.90
CA GLY A 274 34.10 -39.58 1.82
C GLY A 274 34.43 -38.23 1.15
N THR A 275 34.21 -38.08 -0.15
CA THR A 275 34.54 -36.85 -0.88
C THR A 275 33.53 -35.75 -0.59
N ALA A 276 33.99 -34.65 -0.02
CA ALA A 276 33.18 -33.45 0.20
C ALA A 276 33.38 -32.40 -0.91
N ASN A 277 32.32 -31.70 -1.27
CA ASN A 277 32.40 -30.67 -2.32
C ASN A 277 33.16 -29.40 -1.88
N LYS A 278 33.07 -29.03 -0.61
CA LYS A 278 33.81 -27.95 0.02
C LYS A 278 33.91 -28.21 1.53
N PRO A 279 34.82 -27.54 2.28
CA PRO A 279 34.92 -27.74 3.73
C PRO A 279 33.70 -27.19 4.46
N ALA A 280 33.54 -27.57 5.73
CA ALA A 280 32.58 -26.94 6.65
C ALA A 280 32.84 -25.42 6.77
N PRO A 281 31.80 -24.60 7.03
CA PRO A 281 31.95 -23.15 7.04
C PRO A 281 32.80 -22.65 8.21
N THR A 282 33.53 -21.56 7.97
CA THR A 282 34.32 -20.80 8.93
C THR A 282 33.78 -19.36 8.99
N PRO A 283 34.17 -18.53 9.97
CA PRO A 283 33.66 -17.15 10.07
C PRO A 283 33.94 -16.24 8.87
N THR A 284 34.82 -16.65 7.95
CA THR A 284 35.13 -15.93 6.70
C THR A 284 34.57 -16.63 5.47
N SER A 285 33.85 -17.74 5.63
CA SER A 285 33.26 -18.47 4.50
C SER A 285 32.19 -17.63 3.80
N PRO A 286 32.18 -17.61 2.45
CA PRO A 286 31.17 -16.89 1.69
C PRO A 286 29.81 -17.58 1.81
N LYS A 287 28.72 -16.80 1.73
CA LYS A 287 27.35 -17.32 1.68
C LYS A 287 27.09 -17.90 0.28
N ASP A 288 26.48 -19.08 0.20
CA ASP A 288 26.01 -19.64 -1.08
C ASP A 288 24.69 -19.02 -1.53
N ALA A 289 23.84 -18.69 -0.55
CA ALA A 289 22.56 -18.03 -0.76
C ALA A 289 22.31 -17.05 0.38
N THR A 290 21.52 -16.01 0.10
CA THR A 290 21.05 -15.06 1.11
C THR A 290 19.56 -14.88 0.93
N PHE A 291 18.81 -15.01 2.01
CA PHE A 291 17.36 -14.84 2.04
C PHE A 291 17.03 -13.60 2.84
N MET A 292 16.15 -12.77 2.30
CA MET A 292 15.65 -11.60 3.00
C MET A 292 14.55 -12.01 3.98
N VAL A 293 14.57 -11.46 5.19
CA VAL A 293 13.47 -11.63 6.15
C VAL A 293 12.95 -10.24 6.48
N ASP A 294 11.66 -10.04 6.25
CA ASP A 294 10.93 -8.85 6.69
C ASP A 294 10.07 -9.18 7.91
N THR A 295 10.38 -8.51 9.00
CA THR A 295 9.69 -8.68 10.28
C THR A 295 8.80 -7.49 10.60
N ASP A 296 8.79 -6.46 9.75
CA ASP A 296 8.09 -5.21 9.99
C ASP A 296 6.83 -5.15 9.12
N GLY A 297 5.66 -5.13 9.76
CA GLY A 297 4.41 -4.94 9.02
C GLY A 297 4.33 -3.58 8.31
N PRO A 298 3.49 -3.46 7.27
CA PRO A 298 3.41 -2.27 6.44
C PRO A 298 2.90 -1.06 7.24
N HIS A 299 3.48 0.11 7.04
CA HIS A 299 2.99 1.33 7.69
C HIS A 299 1.69 1.79 7.04
N LEU A 300 0.57 1.70 7.76
CA LEU A 300 -0.74 2.10 7.26
C LEU A 300 -1.31 3.34 7.96
N GLY A 301 -1.93 4.24 7.19
CA GLY A 301 -2.69 5.39 7.67
C GLY A 301 -4.09 5.46 7.06
N LEU A 302 -5.09 5.74 7.89
CA LEU A 302 -6.48 5.98 7.46
C LEU A 302 -6.73 7.48 7.32
N LEU A 303 -7.05 7.94 6.11
CA LEU A 303 -7.22 9.35 5.75
C LEU A 303 -8.70 9.78 5.72
N ALA A 304 -9.60 8.87 5.36
CA ALA A 304 -11.04 9.06 5.40
C ALA A 304 -11.74 7.76 5.79
N PRO A 305 -12.89 7.81 6.49
CA PRO A 305 -13.61 9.02 6.90
C PRO A 305 -12.91 9.78 8.04
N LEU A 306 -13.03 11.11 8.04
CA LEU A 306 -12.46 11.95 9.08
C LEU A 306 -13.18 11.73 10.43
N PRO A 307 -12.48 11.86 11.56
CA PRO A 307 -13.10 11.81 12.88
C PRO A 307 -14.36 12.68 13.01
N GLY A 308 -15.49 12.08 13.43
CA GLY A 308 -16.75 12.80 13.63
C GLY A 308 -17.55 13.08 12.35
N SER A 309 -17.17 12.46 11.22
CA SER A 309 -17.93 12.56 9.98
C SER A 309 -19.36 12.04 10.14
N LYS A 310 -20.28 12.66 9.41
CA LYS A 310 -21.68 12.22 9.26
C LYS A 310 -21.88 11.77 7.82
N LEU A 311 -22.32 10.54 7.61
CA LEU A 311 -22.52 9.94 6.29
C LEU A 311 -24.00 9.60 6.10
N TYR A 312 -24.50 9.80 4.89
CA TYR A 312 -25.92 9.57 4.57
C TYR A 312 -26.12 8.24 3.88
N LYS A 313 -27.18 7.52 4.27
CA LYS A 313 -27.52 6.21 3.70
C LYS A 313 -28.05 6.28 2.25
N ARG A 314 -28.55 7.43 1.81
CA ARG A 314 -29.15 7.58 0.47
C ARG A 314 -28.73 8.89 -0.19
N LYS A 315 -28.80 8.89 -1.52
CA LYS A 315 -28.61 10.07 -2.35
C LYS A 315 -29.68 11.12 -2.03
N ILE A 316 -29.22 12.26 -1.54
CA ILE A 316 -29.97 13.49 -1.34
C ILE A 316 -30.08 14.20 -2.70
N PRO A 317 -31.26 14.73 -3.07
CA PRO A 317 -31.43 15.52 -4.29
C PRO A 317 -30.41 16.68 -4.36
N ASN A 318 -29.80 16.87 -5.53
CA ASN A 318 -28.77 17.88 -5.81
C ASN A 318 -27.43 17.72 -5.05
N ASN A 319 -27.17 16.58 -4.41
CA ASN A 319 -25.85 16.24 -3.87
C ASN A 319 -25.38 14.89 -4.44
N GLU A 320 -24.53 14.93 -5.48
CA GLU A 320 -24.05 13.71 -6.17
C GLU A 320 -23.18 12.78 -5.31
N ASP A 321 -22.63 13.30 -4.21
CA ASP A 321 -21.76 12.56 -3.29
C ASP A 321 -22.50 12.08 -2.03
N SER A 322 -23.74 12.54 -1.82
CA SER A 322 -24.59 11.99 -0.75
C SER A 322 -25.04 10.58 -1.11
N GLY A 323 -25.18 9.73 -0.09
CA GLY A 323 -25.41 8.31 -0.32
C GLY A 323 -24.15 7.54 -0.70
N LYS A 324 -22.97 8.16 -0.79
CA LYS A 324 -21.70 7.46 -1.02
C LYS A 324 -20.84 7.40 0.24
N LEU A 325 -20.25 6.25 0.48
CA LEU A 325 -19.23 5.98 1.49
C LEU A 325 -17.86 6.07 0.81
N THR A 326 -16.97 6.90 1.34
CA THR A 326 -15.58 7.00 0.86
C THR A 326 -14.62 6.65 1.99
N ILE A 327 -13.77 5.66 1.76
CA ILE A 327 -12.72 5.23 2.67
C ILE A 327 -11.39 5.39 1.95
N THR A 328 -10.47 6.16 2.52
CA THR A 328 -9.19 6.47 1.87
C THR A 328 -8.05 6.16 2.81
N TRP A 329 -7.03 5.49 2.32
CA TRP A 329 -5.86 5.09 3.10
C TRP A 329 -4.57 5.35 2.32
N ALA A 330 -3.48 5.43 3.07
CA ALA A 330 -2.14 5.48 2.51
C ALA A 330 -1.25 4.55 3.33
N GLY A 331 -0.73 3.53 2.67
CA GLY A 331 0.27 2.63 3.22
C GLY A 331 1.63 2.79 2.54
N VAL A 332 2.69 2.42 3.27
CA VAL A 332 4.06 2.28 2.76
C VAL A 332 4.69 1.07 3.45
N ASP A 333 5.25 0.17 2.67
CA ASP A 333 6.16 -0.85 3.18
C ASP A 333 7.60 -0.34 3.06
N ARG A 334 8.34 -0.34 4.17
CA ARG A 334 9.71 0.20 4.23
C ARG A 334 10.77 -0.85 3.95
N ASN A 335 10.44 -2.13 4.10
CA ASN A 335 11.35 -3.24 3.89
C ASN A 335 10.76 -4.28 2.92
N PRO A 336 10.16 -3.84 1.79
CA PRO A 336 9.47 -4.77 0.91
C PRO A 336 10.46 -5.84 0.48
N VAL A 337 10.16 -7.08 0.82
CA VAL A 337 10.91 -8.23 0.32
C VAL A 337 10.70 -8.21 -1.18
N PRO A 338 11.76 -8.01 -2.00
CA PRO A 338 11.57 -7.97 -3.42
C PRO A 338 11.15 -9.36 -3.88
N PHE A 339 9.93 -9.48 -4.40
CA PHE A 339 9.64 -10.58 -5.31
C PHE A 339 10.19 -10.21 -6.69
N VAL A 340 10.85 -11.16 -7.36
CA VAL A 340 10.96 -11.14 -8.83
C VAL A 340 9.58 -11.50 -9.36
N THR A 341 8.63 -10.57 -9.32
CA THR A 341 7.37 -10.67 -10.06
C THR A 341 7.47 -9.66 -11.19
N ASP A 342 7.56 -10.15 -12.41
CA ASP A 342 7.55 -9.34 -13.63
C ASP A 342 6.23 -8.59 -13.87
N SER A 343 5.29 -8.57 -12.92
CA SER A 343 3.97 -7.97 -13.16
C SER A 343 3.87 -6.49 -12.81
N GLY A 344 4.81 -5.86 -12.09
CA GLY A 344 4.78 -4.40 -11.85
C GLY A 344 3.48 -3.85 -11.23
N HIS A 345 2.63 -4.71 -10.65
CA HIS A 345 1.34 -4.33 -10.06
C HIS A 345 1.21 -5.00 -8.69
N GLU A 346 1.03 -4.16 -7.67
CA GLU A 346 0.63 -4.57 -6.33
C GLU A 346 -0.75 -5.24 -6.41
N ARG A 347 -0.85 -6.58 -6.33
CA ARG A 347 -2.09 -7.20 -5.84
C ARG A 347 -2.28 -6.67 -4.41
N GLY A 348 -3.41 -6.02 -4.19
CA GLY A 348 -3.53 -5.08 -3.09
C GLY A 348 -3.54 -5.73 -1.68
N PRO A 349 -2.63 -5.35 -0.77
CA PRO A 349 -2.52 -5.94 0.57
C PRO A 349 -3.64 -5.49 1.54
N VAL A 350 -4.59 -4.68 1.10
CA VAL A 350 -5.51 -3.97 1.99
C VAL A 350 -6.91 -4.57 2.01
N ARG A 351 -7.41 -4.81 3.22
CA ARG A 351 -8.80 -5.18 3.54
C ARG A 351 -9.46 -4.07 4.34
N ILE A 352 -10.71 -3.77 3.99
CA ILE A 352 -11.58 -2.84 4.70
C ILE A 352 -12.73 -3.64 5.31
N GLN A 353 -12.96 -3.45 6.60
CA GLN A 353 -14.05 -4.05 7.36
C GLN A 353 -14.81 -2.98 8.15
N TRP A 354 -16.03 -3.28 8.58
CA TRP A 354 -16.86 -2.37 9.37
C TRP A 354 -17.66 -3.11 10.44
N ARG A 355 -18.17 -2.38 11.43
CA ARG A 355 -19.13 -2.86 12.44
C ARG A 355 -19.92 -1.73 13.09
N VAL A 356 -21.06 -2.06 13.72
CA VAL A 356 -21.82 -1.10 14.54
C VAL A 356 -21.12 -0.86 15.88
N PHE A 357 -20.92 0.41 16.23
CA PHE A 357 -20.24 0.82 17.46
C PHE A 357 -21.14 0.64 18.69
N GLY A 358 -20.66 -0.10 19.68
CA GLY A 358 -21.29 -0.20 21.01
C GLY A 358 -22.48 -1.17 21.11
N SER A 359 -22.79 -1.95 20.08
CA SER A 359 -23.78 -3.03 20.20
C SER A 359 -23.14 -4.28 20.82
N ALA A 360 -23.85 -4.95 21.72
CA ALA A 360 -23.44 -6.26 22.25
C ALA A 360 -23.70 -7.40 21.24
N GLU A 361 -24.51 -7.14 20.22
CA GLU A 361 -25.02 -8.12 19.24
C GLU A 361 -24.14 -8.28 17.98
N THR A 362 -23.23 -7.34 17.69
CA THR A 362 -22.30 -7.44 16.55
C THR A 362 -20.85 -7.33 17.01
N LYS A 363 -20.31 -8.41 17.58
CA LYS A 363 -18.87 -8.52 17.88
C LYS A 363 -18.02 -8.74 16.64
N ASP A 364 -18.62 -9.18 15.53
CA ASP A 364 -17.91 -9.62 14.35
C ASP A 364 -17.78 -8.52 13.29
N TRP A 365 -16.57 -8.36 12.77
CA TRP A 365 -16.24 -7.42 11.69
C TRP A 365 -16.77 -7.93 10.35
N GLN A 366 -17.51 -7.10 9.63
CA GLN A 366 -18.01 -7.41 8.29
C GLN A 366 -17.06 -6.87 7.23
N THR A 367 -16.69 -7.68 6.25
CA THR A 367 -15.81 -7.25 5.14
C THR A 367 -16.58 -6.36 4.19
N LEU A 368 -16.05 -5.16 3.95
CA LEU A 368 -16.58 -4.20 2.99
C LEU A 368 -15.85 -4.30 1.64
N ALA A 369 -14.54 -4.49 1.67
CA ALA A 369 -13.69 -4.64 0.48
C ALA A 369 -12.37 -5.32 0.84
N HIS A 370 -11.73 -5.96 -0.13
CA HIS A 370 -10.42 -6.59 0.04
C HIS A 370 -9.61 -6.54 -1.27
N SER A 371 -8.37 -7.01 -1.23
CA SER A 371 -7.47 -7.02 -2.39
C SER A 371 -7.16 -5.61 -2.93
N LEU A 372 -7.21 -4.59 -2.07
CA LEU A 372 -7.05 -3.18 -2.44
C LEU A 372 -5.59 -2.72 -2.34
N PRO A 373 -5.11 -1.84 -3.25
CA PRO A 373 -3.71 -1.42 -3.29
C PRO A 373 -3.25 -0.81 -1.96
N LEU A 374 -1.94 -0.84 -1.67
CA LEU A 374 -1.42 -0.37 -0.38
C LEU A 374 -1.72 1.12 -0.14
N LYS A 375 -1.95 1.87 -1.21
CA LYS A 375 -2.50 3.23 -1.21
C LYS A 375 -3.70 3.33 -2.14
N GLY A 376 -4.81 3.84 -1.64
CA GLY A 376 -6.02 3.93 -2.46
C GLY A 376 -7.19 4.64 -1.80
N SER A 377 -8.26 4.73 -2.55
CA SER A 377 -9.56 5.21 -2.11
C SER A 377 -10.63 4.26 -2.62
N PHE A 378 -11.54 3.87 -1.73
CA PHE A 378 -12.66 2.98 -1.99
C PHE A 378 -13.95 3.79 -1.85
N VAL A 379 -14.78 3.78 -2.89
CA VAL A 379 -16.03 4.55 -2.96
C VAL A 379 -17.17 3.64 -3.37
N VAL A 380 -18.19 3.52 -2.53
CA VAL A 380 -19.41 2.73 -2.79
C VAL A 380 -20.66 3.50 -2.35
N GLU A 381 -21.82 3.06 -2.80
CA GLU A 381 -23.08 3.51 -2.19
C GLU A 381 -23.13 3.06 -0.72
N ASN A 382 -23.63 3.92 0.15
CA ASN A 382 -23.62 3.76 1.60
C ASN A 382 -24.91 3.05 2.05
N ASP A 383 -24.89 1.73 2.06
CA ASP A 383 -25.99 0.88 2.50
C ASP A 383 -25.96 0.53 4.00
N LEU A 384 -24.96 1.05 4.72
CA LEU A 384 -24.71 0.77 6.13
C LEU A 384 -25.91 1.11 7.03
N PRO A 385 -26.09 0.39 8.17
CA PRO A 385 -27.16 0.67 9.12
C PRO A 385 -27.00 2.06 9.74
N ALA A 386 -28.13 2.71 10.04
CA ALA A 386 -28.14 3.98 10.75
C ALA A 386 -27.56 3.83 12.16
N GLY A 387 -26.85 4.84 12.63
CA GLY A 387 -26.17 4.84 13.92
C GLY A 387 -24.66 4.97 13.81
N LYS A 388 -23.93 4.70 14.90
CA LYS A 388 -22.48 4.83 14.92
C LYS A 388 -21.83 3.57 14.33
N VAL A 389 -20.94 3.74 13.36
CA VAL A 389 -20.19 2.67 12.70
C VAL A 389 -18.69 2.93 12.83
N GLU A 390 -17.89 1.88 13.02
CA GLU A 390 -16.43 1.93 12.94
C GLU A 390 -15.93 1.15 11.72
N PHE A 391 -14.85 1.64 11.13
CA PHE A 391 -14.13 0.98 10.04
C PHE A 391 -12.78 0.48 10.53
N MET A 392 -12.37 -0.66 10.01
CA MET A 392 -11.05 -1.23 10.17
C MET A 392 -10.41 -1.38 8.81
N VAL A 393 -9.21 -0.84 8.66
CA VAL A 393 -8.38 -1.04 7.47
C VAL A 393 -7.16 -1.83 7.90
N THR A 394 -6.98 -3.00 7.33
CA THR A 394 -5.87 -3.91 7.59
C THR A 394 -5.03 -3.99 6.34
N ALA A 395 -3.71 -3.82 6.46
CA ALA A 395 -2.75 -4.08 5.41
C ALA A 395 -1.89 -5.27 5.83
N THR A 396 -1.73 -6.24 4.95
CA THR A 396 -0.96 -7.47 5.18
C THR A 396 0.16 -7.53 4.15
N ASP A 397 1.42 -7.61 4.58
CA ASP A 397 2.53 -7.80 3.64
C ASP A 397 2.60 -9.24 3.11
N GLN A 398 3.61 -9.50 2.29
CA GLN A 398 3.81 -10.78 1.62
C GLN A 398 4.25 -11.91 2.57
N MET A 399 4.73 -11.56 3.76
CA MET A 399 5.10 -12.47 4.85
C MET A 399 3.98 -12.65 5.88
N GLY A 400 2.80 -12.07 5.61
CA GLY A 400 1.64 -12.15 6.47
C GLY A 400 1.67 -11.16 7.64
N ASN A 401 2.66 -10.25 7.74
CA ASN A 401 2.67 -9.27 8.80
C ASN A 401 1.54 -8.25 8.57
N GLU A 402 0.71 -8.05 9.58
CA GLU A 402 -0.45 -7.19 9.47
C GLU A 402 -0.27 -5.87 10.24
N THR A 403 -0.74 -4.77 9.64
CA THR A 403 -0.97 -3.51 10.35
C THR A 403 -2.40 -3.08 10.17
N MET A 404 -3.07 -2.80 11.29
CA MET A 404 -4.45 -2.36 11.32
C MET A 404 -4.62 -0.90 11.75
N ARG A 405 -5.64 -0.24 11.21
CA ARG A 405 -6.10 1.09 11.62
C ARG A 405 -7.61 1.10 11.78
N LEU A 406 -8.04 1.54 12.96
CA LEU A 406 -9.45 1.77 13.27
C LEU A 406 -9.81 3.23 13.02
N SER A 407 -10.96 3.46 12.40
CA SER A 407 -11.56 4.78 12.37
C SER A 407 -12.07 5.15 13.76
N ARG A 408 -12.23 6.45 14.02
CA ARG A 408 -13.17 6.86 15.09
C ARG A 408 -14.60 6.53 14.64
N PRO A 409 -15.56 6.35 15.56
CA PRO A 409 -16.95 6.12 15.20
C PRO A 409 -17.47 7.24 14.30
N VAL A 410 -18.12 6.83 13.20
CA VAL A 410 -18.75 7.68 12.19
C VAL A 410 -20.26 7.53 12.34
N GLU A 411 -21.00 8.63 12.25
CA GLU A 411 -22.45 8.59 12.38
C GLU A 411 -23.10 8.40 10.99
N ILE A 412 -23.79 7.27 10.79
CA ILE A 412 -24.63 7.00 9.62
C ILE A 412 -26.04 7.53 9.88
N ILE A 413 -26.49 8.45 9.04
CA ILE A 413 -27.79 9.11 9.12
C ILE A 413 -28.72 8.55 8.05
N ASP A 414 -29.83 7.97 8.51
CA ASP A 414 -30.96 7.64 7.65
C ASP A 414 -31.94 8.82 7.61
N ALA A 415 -31.93 9.55 6.49
CA ALA A 415 -32.71 10.77 6.31
C ALA A 415 -34.21 10.52 6.01
N THR A 416 -34.68 9.27 6.04
CA THR A 416 -36.07 8.91 5.70
C THR A 416 -37.10 9.29 6.76
N GLY A 417 -36.69 9.64 7.99
CA GLY A 417 -37.59 9.97 9.11
C GLY A 417 -37.50 11.40 9.67
N TYR A 418 -36.54 12.22 9.22
CA TYR A 418 -36.42 13.61 9.66
C TYR A 418 -36.89 14.54 8.56
N SER A 419 -37.95 15.33 8.83
CA SER A 419 -38.16 16.60 8.15
C SER A 419 -37.08 17.58 8.60
N VAL A 420 -35.82 17.32 8.22
CA VAL A 420 -34.76 18.31 8.40
C VAL A 420 -35.11 19.44 7.45
N PRO A 421 -35.45 20.65 7.94
CA PRO A 421 -35.66 21.78 7.04
C PRO A 421 -34.39 21.94 6.20
N VAL A 422 -34.52 22.17 4.90
CA VAL A 422 -33.42 22.24 3.91
C VAL A 422 -32.20 23.06 4.40
N LYS A 423 -32.41 24.05 5.28
CA LYS A 423 -31.37 24.80 6.01
C LYS A 423 -30.39 23.94 6.83
N GLY A 424 -30.85 22.85 7.43
CA GLY A 424 -30.07 21.91 8.22
C GLY A 424 -29.28 20.90 7.40
N LEU A 425 -29.46 20.81 6.07
CA LEU A 425 -28.58 20.02 5.19
C LEU A 425 -27.54 20.89 4.49
N ALA A 426 -27.90 22.15 4.19
CA ALA A 426 -27.02 23.14 3.57
C ALA A 426 -25.70 23.35 4.33
N HIS A 427 -25.70 23.26 5.67
CA HIS A 427 -24.48 23.41 6.45
C HIS A 427 -23.49 22.25 6.28
N LEU A 428 -23.98 21.01 6.20
CA LEU A 428 -23.14 19.82 6.00
C LEU A 428 -22.59 19.76 4.58
N ASP A 429 -23.39 20.19 3.60
CA ASP A 429 -22.93 20.38 2.23
C ASP A 429 -21.88 21.49 2.14
N SER A 430 -22.06 22.59 2.88
CA SER A 430 -21.08 23.68 2.92
C SER A 430 -19.75 23.25 3.53
N ASP A 431 -19.76 22.44 4.60
CA ASP A 431 -18.56 21.95 5.28
C ASP A 431 -17.77 20.98 4.37
N ARG A 432 -18.48 20.12 3.61
CA ARG A 432 -17.87 19.19 2.65
C ARG A 432 -17.21 19.92 1.48
N ILE A 433 -17.93 20.87 0.87
CA ILE A 433 -17.42 21.67 -0.25
C ILE A 433 -16.25 22.54 0.21
N TRP A 434 -16.34 23.12 1.40
CA TRP A 434 -15.23 23.83 2.04
C TRP A 434 -14.02 22.91 2.23
N GLY A 435 -14.20 21.70 2.77
CA GLY A 435 -13.12 20.71 2.93
C GLY A 435 -12.44 20.31 1.61
N LYS A 436 -13.20 20.21 0.52
CA LYS A 436 -12.65 20.00 -0.84
C LYS A 436 -11.80 21.19 -1.29
N GLY A 437 -12.26 22.42 -1.09
CA GLY A 437 -11.49 23.62 -1.37
C GLY A 437 -10.16 23.68 -0.61
N VAL A 438 -10.16 23.29 0.68
CA VAL A 438 -8.94 23.21 1.50
C VAL A 438 -7.96 22.16 0.93
N SER A 439 -8.46 21.00 0.51
CA SER A 439 -7.64 19.95 -0.11
C SER A 439 -7.00 20.43 -1.42
N LEU A 440 -7.76 21.11 -2.29
CA LEU A 440 -7.26 21.70 -3.54
C LEU A 440 -6.21 22.79 -3.28
N TYR A 441 -6.43 23.64 -2.27
CA TYR A 441 -5.46 24.65 -1.85
C TYR A 441 -4.13 24.03 -1.41
N ARG A 442 -4.18 22.93 -0.64
CA ARG A 442 -2.99 22.18 -0.21
C ARG A 442 -2.28 21.48 -1.37
N ALA A 443 -3.02 21.07 -2.39
CA ALA A 443 -2.50 20.49 -3.63
C ALA A 443 -1.93 21.55 -4.61
N GLY A 444 -1.97 22.84 -4.27
CA GLY A 444 -1.47 23.92 -5.13
C GLY A 444 -2.43 24.33 -6.25
N LYS A 445 -3.63 23.76 -6.32
CA LYS A 445 -4.66 24.09 -7.31
C LYS A 445 -5.52 25.24 -6.81
N TYR A 446 -4.96 26.44 -6.83
CA TYR A 446 -5.54 27.60 -6.15
C TYR A 446 -6.82 28.13 -6.80
N GLU A 447 -6.89 28.16 -8.12
CA GLU A 447 -8.08 28.58 -8.88
C GLU A 447 -9.26 27.63 -8.64
N ASP A 448 -9.02 26.32 -8.66
CA ASP A 448 -10.03 25.30 -8.34
C ASP A 448 -10.50 25.40 -6.88
N ALA A 449 -9.57 25.67 -5.96
CA ALA A 449 -9.90 25.89 -4.55
C ALA A 449 -10.83 27.10 -4.38
N ILE A 450 -10.55 28.21 -5.06
CA ILE A 450 -11.41 29.40 -5.06
C ILE A 450 -12.81 29.06 -5.58
N ALA A 451 -12.91 28.29 -6.66
CA ALA A 451 -14.19 27.88 -7.22
C ALA A 451 -15.02 27.04 -6.24
N GLU A 452 -14.40 26.12 -5.51
CA GLU A 452 -15.09 25.35 -4.46
C GLU A 452 -15.45 26.22 -3.25
N PHE A 453 -14.58 27.13 -2.81
CA PHE A 453 -14.93 28.09 -1.75
C PHE A 453 -16.10 29.00 -2.15
N ASP A 454 -16.16 29.45 -3.40
CA ASP A 454 -17.28 30.25 -3.92
C ASP A 454 -18.60 29.48 -3.94
N LYS A 455 -18.56 28.16 -4.20
CA LYS A 455 -19.75 27.29 -4.05
C LYS A 455 -20.16 27.18 -2.58
N ALA A 456 -19.21 26.89 -1.69
CA ALA A 456 -19.50 26.77 -0.26
C ALA A 456 -20.08 28.07 0.34
N LEU A 457 -19.59 29.24 -0.09
CA LEU A 457 -20.06 30.54 0.39
C LEU A 457 -21.53 30.83 0.09
N LYS A 458 -22.13 30.15 -0.90
CA LYS A 458 -23.56 30.31 -1.24
C LYS A 458 -24.48 29.63 -0.22
N ILE A 459 -23.98 28.61 0.49
CA ILE A 459 -24.79 27.74 1.35
C ILE A 459 -24.26 27.64 2.79
N VAL A 460 -23.11 28.26 3.07
CA VAL A 460 -22.49 28.26 4.41
C VAL A 460 -23.36 28.97 5.44
N PRO A 461 -23.47 28.44 6.67
CA PRO A 461 -24.05 29.14 7.80
C PRO A 461 -23.37 30.49 8.07
N ALA A 462 -24.13 31.45 8.59
CA ALA A 462 -23.65 32.82 8.80
C ALA A 462 -22.45 32.88 9.77
N ASP A 463 -22.43 32.02 10.79
CA ASP A 463 -21.36 31.90 11.79
C ASP A 463 -20.04 31.36 11.22
N LYS A 464 -20.10 30.59 10.12
CA LYS A 464 -18.92 30.01 9.45
C LYS A 464 -18.43 30.82 8.26
N LYS A 465 -19.21 31.81 7.83
CA LYS A 465 -18.97 32.57 6.59
C LYS A 465 -17.62 33.31 6.59
N ASN A 466 -17.22 33.89 7.72
CA ASN A 466 -15.98 34.67 7.82
C ASN A 466 -14.73 33.79 7.74
N ALA A 467 -14.77 32.61 8.37
CA ALA A 467 -13.69 31.62 8.29
C ALA A 467 -13.51 31.09 6.85
N LEU A 468 -14.62 30.81 6.16
CA LEU A 468 -14.57 30.41 4.75
C LEU A 468 -14.08 31.53 3.82
N LEU A 469 -14.48 32.78 4.08
CA LEU A 469 -13.95 33.95 3.35
C LEU A 469 -12.44 34.14 3.58
N HIS A 470 -11.94 33.80 4.78
CA HIS A 470 -10.52 33.86 5.12
C HIS A 470 -9.72 32.83 4.31
N ASP A 471 -10.16 31.56 4.26
CA ASP A 471 -9.51 30.52 3.46
C ASP A 471 -9.51 30.86 1.97
N ARG A 472 -10.62 31.40 1.47
CA ARG A 472 -10.71 31.90 0.10
C ARG A 472 -9.72 33.03 -0.16
N ALA A 473 -9.59 33.99 0.75
CA ALA A 473 -8.63 35.09 0.60
C ALA A 473 -7.18 34.59 0.56
N LEU A 474 -6.85 33.53 1.32
CA LEU A 474 -5.54 32.88 1.24
C LEU A 474 -5.29 32.22 -0.13
N ALA A 475 -6.30 31.56 -0.70
CA ALA A 475 -6.20 31.01 -2.06
C ALA A 475 -6.03 32.11 -3.11
N VAL A 476 -6.80 33.19 -3.02
CA VAL A 476 -6.64 34.38 -3.89
C VAL A 476 -5.23 34.95 -3.81
N TYR A 477 -4.65 35.05 -2.61
CA TYR A 477 -3.26 35.48 -2.44
C TYR A 477 -2.27 34.56 -3.16
N ARG A 478 -2.48 33.23 -3.11
CA ARG A 478 -1.63 32.26 -3.80
C ARG A 478 -1.70 32.34 -5.33
N THR A 479 -2.79 32.87 -5.88
CA THR A 479 -2.90 33.20 -7.33
C THR A 479 -2.18 34.50 -7.74
N GLY A 480 -1.50 35.17 -6.80
CA GLY A 480 -0.79 36.43 -7.07
C GLY A 480 -1.67 37.69 -6.98
N LYS A 481 -2.97 37.55 -6.71
CA LYS A 481 -3.91 38.67 -6.55
C LYS A 481 -3.83 39.28 -5.14
N ILE A 482 -2.66 39.82 -4.80
CA ILE A 482 -2.31 40.29 -3.45
C ILE A 482 -3.29 41.34 -2.93
N ASN A 483 -3.57 42.37 -3.73
CA ASN A 483 -4.45 43.48 -3.32
C ASN A 483 -5.88 43.00 -3.03
N ASP A 484 -6.37 41.99 -3.75
CA ASP A 484 -7.71 41.45 -3.56
C ASP A 484 -7.82 40.65 -2.26
N ALA A 485 -6.79 39.85 -1.97
CA ALA A 485 -6.69 39.11 -0.71
C ALA A 485 -6.60 40.05 0.50
N VAL A 486 -5.79 41.11 0.40
CA VAL A 486 -5.67 42.15 1.44
C VAL A 486 -7.03 42.80 1.69
N ARG A 487 -7.73 43.27 0.65
CA ARG A 487 -9.07 43.89 0.82
C ARG A 487 -10.06 42.93 1.47
N GLN A 488 -10.07 41.65 1.09
CA GLN A 488 -10.94 40.64 1.69
C GLN A 488 -10.62 40.43 3.17
N LEU A 489 -9.34 40.23 3.52
CA LEU A 489 -8.93 40.03 4.91
C LEU A 489 -9.15 41.25 5.80
N THR A 490 -8.90 42.47 5.31
CA THR A 490 -9.18 43.71 6.04
C THR A 490 -10.66 43.82 6.40
N LYS A 491 -11.56 43.45 5.46
CA LYS A 491 -13.01 43.43 5.73
C LYS A 491 -13.37 42.41 6.80
N ILE A 492 -12.81 41.20 6.74
CA ILE A 492 -13.09 40.14 7.73
C ILE A 492 -12.58 40.54 9.11
N ILE A 493 -11.39 41.13 9.20
CA ILE A 493 -10.83 41.62 10.48
C ILE A 493 -11.69 42.73 11.07
N GLY A 494 -12.34 43.57 10.27
CA GLY A 494 -13.30 44.57 10.77
C GLY A 494 -14.61 43.99 11.28
N LEU A 495 -14.93 42.72 10.97
CA LEU A 495 -16.10 42.01 11.50
C LEU A 495 -15.75 41.16 12.72
N GLU A 496 -14.54 40.60 12.75
CA GLU A 496 -14.01 39.79 13.86
C GLU A 496 -12.68 40.36 14.33
N GLU A 497 -12.74 41.47 15.06
CA GLU A 497 -11.54 42.20 15.49
C GLU A 497 -10.64 41.39 16.43
N ASP A 498 -11.20 40.48 17.21
CA ASP A 498 -10.47 39.67 18.19
C ASP A 498 -9.85 38.41 17.59
N ASN A 499 -10.14 38.09 16.32
CA ASN A 499 -9.62 36.89 15.67
C ASN A 499 -8.16 37.09 15.22
N LEU A 500 -7.22 36.73 16.09
CA LEU A 500 -5.78 36.88 15.86
C LEU A 500 -5.27 36.07 14.66
N THR A 501 -5.95 34.99 14.27
CA THR A 501 -5.59 34.17 13.10
C THR A 501 -5.70 34.95 11.79
N TYR A 502 -6.79 35.72 11.64
CA TYR A 502 -7.00 36.55 10.46
C TYR A 502 -6.00 37.70 10.40
N ARG A 503 -5.74 38.34 11.55
CA ARG A 503 -4.71 39.37 11.67
C ARG A 503 -3.33 38.82 11.32
N PHE A 504 -2.99 37.63 11.79
CA PHE A 504 -1.72 36.97 11.49
C PHE A 504 -1.57 36.66 10.00
N SER A 505 -2.65 36.19 9.38
CA SER A 505 -2.67 35.90 7.95
C SER A 505 -2.43 37.16 7.11
N LEU A 506 -3.07 38.27 7.46
CA LEU A 506 -2.84 39.57 6.81
C LEU A 506 -1.42 40.08 7.04
N ALA A 507 -0.90 39.96 8.27
CA ALA A 507 0.49 40.30 8.58
C ALA A 507 1.50 39.50 7.75
N SER A 508 1.26 38.19 7.60
CA SER A 508 2.11 37.31 6.79
C SER A 508 2.09 37.68 5.31
N ILE A 509 0.92 38.07 4.77
CA ILE A 509 0.80 38.54 3.39
C ILE A 509 1.58 39.84 3.19
N HIS A 510 1.43 40.83 4.08
CA HIS A 510 2.21 42.06 4.01
C HIS A 510 3.72 41.79 4.14
N TYR A 511 4.13 40.90 5.04
CA TYR A 511 5.53 40.53 5.24
C TYR A 511 6.14 39.94 3.98
N LYS A 512 5.46 38.95 3.38
CA LYS A 512 5.90 38.28 2.14
C LYS A 512 5.85 39.19 0.91
N SER A 513 4.99 40.20 0.93
CA SER A 513 4.87 41.20 -0.14
C SER A 513 5.81 42.39 0.04
N GLY A 514 6.75 42.34 1.00
CA GLY A 514 7.73 43.39 1.27
C GLY A 514 7.20 44.60 2.04
N GLN A 515 5.92 44.61 2.40
CA GLN A 515 5.24 45.70 3.11
C GLN A 515 5.49 45.60 4.62
N ARG A 516 6.75 45.80 5.04
CA ARG A 516 7.21 45.55 6.42
C ARG A 516 6.52 46.40 7.48
N ASP A 517 6.21 47.67 7.19
CA ASP A 517 5.51 48.56 8.14
C ASP A 517 4.09 48.07 8.47
N GLN A 518 3.34 47.66 7.45
CA GLN A 518 1.98 47.14 7.61
C GLN A 518 2.00 45.79 8.33
N ALA A 519 2.93 44.90 7.96
CA ALA A 519 3.12 43.63 8.65
C ALA A 519 3.40 43.85 10.14
N ARG A 520 4.31 44.78 10.47
CA ARG A 520 4.63 45.16 11.86
C ARG A 520 3.42 45.65 12.62
N ALA A 521 2.64 46.57 12.05
CA ALA A 521 1.46 47.13 12.69
C ALA A 521 0.42 46.04 13.06
N HIS A 522 0.27 45.02 12.23
CA HIS A 522 -0.59 43.88 12.53
C HIS A 522 0.02 42.91 13.57
N LEU A 523 1.33 42.64 13.50
CA LEU A 523 2.02 41.76 14.44
C LEU A 523 2.03 42.30 15.87
N LEU A 524 2.15 43.63 16.06
CA LEU A 524 2.06 44.26 17.38
C LEU A 524 0.67 44.13 18.02
N LYS A 525 -0.39 43.93 17.23
CA LYS A 525 -1.73 43.63 17.75
C LYS A 525 -1.90 42.16 18.15
N ILE A 526 -1.08 41.26 17.63
CA ILE A 526 -1.09 39.82 17.94
C ILE A 526 -0.21 39.52 19.16
N VAL A 527 0.88 40.27 19.30
CA VAL A 527 1.86 40.09 20.35
C VAL A 527 1.89 41.37 21.21
N PRO A 528 0.93 41.54 22.14
CA PRO A 528 1.08 42.56 23.17
C PRO A 528 2.39 42.34 23.91
N THR A 529 3.03 43.44 24.31
CA THR A 529 4.36 43.47 24.92
C THR A 529 4.53 42.58 26.16
N ASP A 530 3.42 42.23 26.82
CA ASP A 530 3.34 41.48 28.08
C ASP A 530 2.52 40.17 27.97
N SER A 531 2.13 39.73 26.77
CA SER A 531 1.38 38.48 26.61
C SER A 531 2.29 37.26 26.82
N GLU A 532 1.90 36.37 27.74
CA GLU A 532 2.57 35.08 27.99
C GLU A 532 2.16 33.98 27.00
N GLU A 533 1.16 34.23 26.14
CA GLU A 533 0.69 33.23 25.17
C GLU A 533 1.67 33.09 23.98
N PRO A 534 2.14 31.87 23.68
CA PRO A 534 3.18 31.66 22.69
C PRO A 534 2.65 31.70 21.25
N HIS A 535 2.68 32.88 20.62
CA HIS A 535 2.49 33.01 19.16
C HIS A 535 3.82 33.05 18.39
N VAL A 536 4.56 31.95 18.48
CA VAL A 536 5.95 31.78 18.03
C VAL A 536 6.21 32.33 16.62
N LYS A 537 5.32 32.05 15.66
CA LYS A 537 5.45 32.52 14.26
C LYS A 537 5.27 34.03 14.09
N ALA A 538 4.44 34.66 14.91
CA ALA A 538 4.27 36.11 14.85
C ALA A 538 5.49 36.81 15.46
N ARG A 539 6.03 36.25 16.55
CA ARG A 539 7.23 36.77 17.20
C ARG A 539 8.47 36.63 16.33
N SER A 540 8.65 35.54 15.59
CA SER A 540 9.78 35.40 14.65
C SER A 540 9.71 36.40 13.48
N MET A 541 8.52 36.61 12.91
CA MET A 541 8.31 37.64 11.89
C MET A 541 8.55 39.06 12.43
N LEU A 542 8.07 39.35 13.64
CA LEU A 542 8.30 40.65 14.28
C LEU A 542 9.78 40.85 14.59
N ALA A 543 10.46 39.83 15.11
CA ALA A 543 11.90 39.86 15.40
C ALA A 543 12.72 40.17 14.14
N SER A 544 12.37 39.54 13.01
CA SER A 544 12.99 39.79 11.71
C SER A 544 12.77 41.25 11.25
N ILE A 545 11.54 41.76 11.37
CA ILE A 545 11.25 43.16 11.03
C ILE A 545 12.03 44.12 11.93
N GLU A 546 12.05 43.91 13.24
CA GLU A 546 12.75 44.80 14.17
C GLU A 546 14.27 44.77 13.93
N ASN A 547 14.83 43.61 13.59
CA ASN A 547 16.23 43.49 13.20
C ASN A 547 16.54 44.26 11.91
N ASP A 548 15.68 44.15 10.88
CA ASP A 548 15.81 44.90 9.62
C ASP A 548 15.71 46.42 9.83
N ARG A 549 14.98 46.86 10.86
CA ARG A 549 14.88 48.27 11.27
C ARG A 549 16.02 48.76 12.15
N GLY A 550 16.91 47.88 12.59
CA GLY A 550 17.99 48.20 13.52
C GLY A 550 17.57 48.24 15.00
N ASN A 551 16.34 47.85 15.33
CA ASN A 551 15.84 47.72 16.70
C ASN A 551 16.30 46.39 17.33
N VAL A 552 17.63 46.27 17.49
CA VAL A 552 18.30 45.03 17.91
C VAL A 552 17.83 44.51 19.27
N ALA A 553 17.52 45.42 20.21
CA ALA A 553 17.05 45.04 21.54
C ALA A 553 15.69 44.33 21.49
N ASP A 554 14.74 44.89 20.74
CA ASP A 554 13.41 44.29 20.55
C ASP A 554 13.50 43.00 19.75
N ALA A 555 14.31 42.97 18.69
CA ALA A 555 14.55 41.77 17.90
C ALA A 555 15.10 40.63 18.78
N LYS A 556 16.10 40.92 19.63
CA LYS A 556 16.67 39.95 20.57
C LYS A 556 15.62 39.43 21.55
N LYS A 557 14.83 40.32 22.17
CA LYS A 557 13.73 39.96 23.09
C LYS A 557 12.75 38.97 22.43
N GLN A 558 12.38 39.21 21.17
CA GLN A 558 11.47 38.32 20.46
C GLN A 558 12.13 36.98 20.10
N TRP A 559 13.40 36.96 19.68
CA TRP A 559 14.11 35.72 19.36
C TRP A 559 14.35 34.83 20.60
N GLU A 560 14.68 35.40 21.75
CA GLU A 560 14.80 34.66 23.02
C GLU A 560 13.46 34.04 23.42
N PHE A 561 12.35 34.76 23.21
CA PHE A 561 11.03 34.20 23.42
C PHE A 561 10.75 33.01 22.49
N VAL A 562 11.09 33.14 21.21
CA VAL A 562 10.92 32.06 20.21
C VAL A 562 11.76 30.84 20.60
N GLU A 563 13.03 31.02 20.95
CA GLU A 563 13.92 29.95 21.40
C GLU A 563 13.35 29.19 22.61
N LYS A 564 12.79 29.91 23.59
CA LYS A 564 12.24 29.33 24.81
C LYS A 564 10.96 28.52 24.57
N HIS A 565 10.10 28.94 23.65
CA HIS A 565 8.74 28.38 23.51
C HIS A 565 8.51 27.57 22.21
N ALA A 566 9.40 27.67 21.23
CA ALA A 566 9.32 26.85 20.02
C ALA A 566 9.74 25.41 20.29
N SER A 567 9.15 24.45 19.56
CA SER A 567 9.64 23.07 19.57
C SER A 567 11.07 23.02 19.08
N LYS A 568 11.95 22.28 19.75
CA LYS A 568 13.35 22.10 19.35
C LYS A 568 13.51 21.52 17.93
N SER A 569 12.50 20.81 17.43
CA SER A 569 12.49 20.26 16.07
C SER A 569 12.02 21.25 15.00
N SER A 570 11.42 22.38 15.39
CA SER A 570 10.83 23.37 14.47
C SER A 570 11.87 24.26 13.79
N ASP A 571 11.50 24.81 12.63
CA ASP A 571 12.34 25.75 11.90
C ASP A 571 12.47 27.08 12.65
N GLU A 572 11.41 27.51 13.35
CA GLU A 572 11.42 28.74 14.16
C GLU A 572 12.46 28.66 15.29
N TYR A 573 12.62 27.50 15.94
CA TYR A 573 13.66 27.29 16.95
C TYR A 573 15.07 27.40 16.37
N ARG A 574 15.30 26.78 15.21
CA ARG A 574 16.61 26.83 14.53
C ARG A 574 16.94 28.24 14.05
N ASP A 575 15.96 28.96 13.52
CA ASP A 575 16.13 30.35 13.10
C ASP A 575 16.45 31.24 14.30
N ALA A 576 15.71 31.11 15.41
CA ALA A 576 16.00 31.85 16.64
C ALA A 576 17.45 31.64 17.14
N GLN A 577 17.93 30.39 17.17
CA GLN A 577 19.32 30.07 17.53
C GLN A 577 20.33 30.78 16.61
N ALA A 578 20.11 30.70 15.30
CA ALA A 578 20.99 31.31 14.32
C ALA A 578 21.02 32.84 14.46
N GLN A 579 19.85 33.47 14.60
CA GLN A 579 19.72 34.92 14.73
C GLN A 579 20.30 35.43 16.06
N LEU A 580 20.08 34.74 17.18
CA LEU A 580 20.66 35.12 18.47
C LEU A 580 22.18 35.03 18.45
N LYS A 581 22.74 33.98 17.84
CA LYS A 581 24.19 33.86 17.64
C LYS A 581 24.74 35.00 16.77
N LEU A 582 24.04 35.36 15.69
CA LEU A 582 24.42 36.47 14.83
C LEU A 582 24.39 37.80 15.59
N LEU A 583 23.33 38.07 16.35
CA LEU A 583 23.19 39.27 17.18
C LEU A 583 24.28 39.36 18.24
N ALA A 584 24.64 38.25 18.89
CA ALA A 584 25.74 38.19 19.85
C ALA A 584 27.10 38.48 19.21
N SER A 585 27.36 37.93 18.01
CA SER A 585 28.61 38.19 17.28
C SER A 585 28.75 39.67 16.85
N LYS A 586 27.66 40.30 16.41
CA LYS A 586 27.64 41.74 16.07
C LYS A 586 27.82 42.62 17.31
N ALA A 587 27.30 42.21 18.46
CA ALA A 587 27.51 42.90 19.73
C ALA A 587 28.97 42.77 20.22
N ALA A 588 29.60 41.61 20.00
CA ALA A 588 31.00 41.37 20.35
C ALA A 588 32.02 42.05 19.40
N ALA A 589 31.61 42.43 18.19
CA ALA A 589 32.44 43.18 17.23
C ALA A 589 32.44 44.70 17.47
N LYS A 590 31.45 45.24 18.19
CA LYS A 590 31.36 46.69 18.53
C LYS A 590 32.38 47.22 19.56
N PRO A 591 32.93 46.46 20.53
CA PRO A 591 33.88 46.98 21.52
C PRO A 591 35.29 47.25 20.95
N GLU A 592 35.63 46.68 19.78
CA GLU A 592 36.94 46.92 19.14
C GLU A 592 36.97 48.17 18.25
N ALA A 593 35.83 48.58 17.69
CA ALA A 593 35.75 49.81 16.88
C ALA A 593 35.83 51.08 17.74
N ALA A 594 35.32 51.05 18.98
CA ALA A 594 35.39 52.19 19.91
C ALA A 594 36.76 52.35 20.62
N LYS A 595 37.73 51.47 20.35
CA LYS A 595 39.12 51.59 20.82
C LYS A 595 40.09 52.10 19.73
N LYS A 596 39.56 52.58 18.61
CA LYS A 596 40.35 53.08 17.47
C LYS A 596 39.90 54.44 16.91
N GLU A 597 39.14 55.22 17.68
CA GLU A 597 38.99 56.67 17.45
C GLU A 597 39.77 57.47 18.49
#